data_AF-K2Q447-F1
#
_entry.id   AF-K2Q447-F1
#
_cell.length_a   1.000
_cell.length_b   1.000
_cell.length_c   1.000
_cell.angle_alpha   90.00
_cell.angle_beta   90.00
_cell.angle_gamma   90.00
#
_symmetry.space_group_name_H-M   'P 1'
#
loop_
_entity.id
_entity.type
_entity.pdbx_description
1 polymer ?
#
loop_
_entity_poly.entity_id
_entity_poly.type
_entity_poly.pdbx_seq_one_letter_code
_entity_poly.pdbx_strand_id
1 'polypeptide(L)'
;MTARILVVDDIPANVKLLEARLIADYFDVLTASNGRDALDICDRTQVDVILLDIMMPEMDGFEVCERLKSNPRTAHIPVVMVTALDQPSDRVRGLQAGADDFLTKPVNDLQLISRVKSLVRLKTLTDELRIRHDTTREAGIGDILRLQEGRLEEQAQVLLVDSRGASQERIIKALKSIAEVSAMSDPQAAVFEAAENPFDLVIVNSNLEDYDPLRLCSQIRSLERTRFIPILLITEQGDEQMIIRALDLGVNDYIVRPLDPNEMIARTLTQVRRKRYNDRLRNSVRQTIELAVTDGLTGLHNRRYLDTHLRTLFARAKVRGRPLTLCITDIDRFKQVNDVYGHDAGDEVLKEFAGRIRSTVRGADLACRFGGEEFVVVMPDTPAEVAATVAERLRGMIEARPFQLRSGESPLMLTASMGIATIGPGVETPEQLLKQADRALYEAKNSGRNRVVAAAA
;
A
#
# COMPACT_ATOMS: atom_id res chain seq x y z
N MET A 1 14.78 13.42 9.23
CA MET A 1 14.49 14.86 9.09
C MET A 1 13.48 15.21 10.17
N THR A 2 13.67 16.34 10.84
CA THR A 2 12.70 16.90 11.78
C THR A 2 11.49 17.41 10.98
N ALA A 3 10.28 17.15 11.46
CA ALA A 3 9.08 17.55 10.72
C ALA A 3 8.91 19.07 10.72
N ARG A 4 8.41 19.63 9.62
CA ARG A 4 8.15 21.06 9.48
C ARG A 4 6.71 21.40 9.83
N ILE A 5 6.53 22.24 10.84
CA ILE A 5 5.22 22.64 11.36
C ILE A 5 4.98 24.11 11.04
N LEU A 6 3.84 24.42 10.43
CA LEU A 6 3.41 25.80 10.22
C LEU A 6 2.45 26.22 11.35
N VAL A 7 2.80 27.26 12.09
CA VAL A 7 1.94 27.89 13.10
C VAL A 7 1.31 29.15 12.52
N VAL A 8 0.00 29.25 12.57
CA VAL A 8 -0.78 30.37 12.02
C VAL A 8 -1.67 30.95 13.11
N ASP A 9 -1.42 32.19 13.52
CA ASP A 9 -2.21 32.91 14.52
C ASP A 9 -1.98 34.43 14.33
N ASP A 10 -3.04 35.23 14.42
CA ASP A 10 -2.96 36.69 14.21
C ASP A 10 -2.33 37.42 15.42
N ILE A 11 -2.27 36.77 16.58
CA ILE A 11 -1.68 37.30 17.81
C ILE A 11 -0.21 36.86 17.91
N PRO A 12 0.78 37.79 17.80
CA PRO A 12 2.20 37.43 17.78
C PRO A 12 2.70 36.71 19.04
N ALA A 13 2.04 36.94 20.18
CA ALA A 13 2.37 36.26 21.44
C ALA A 13 2.04 34.75 21.38
N ASN A 14 0.92 34.38 20.78
CA ASN A 14 0.51 32.98 20.62
C ASN A 14 1.46 32.25 19.67
N VAL A 15 1.81 32.88 18.54
CA VAL A 15 2.77 32.35 17.56
C VAL A 15 4.11 32.05 18.25
N LYS A 16 4.69 33.03 18.94
CA LYS A 16 5.98 32.86 19.64
C LYS A 16 5.95 31.78 20.71
N LEU A 17 4.84 31.68 21.45
CA LEU A 17 4.67 30.65 22.47
C LEU A 17 4.67 29.25 21.84
N LEU A 18 3.83 29.01 20.83
CA LEU A 18 3.75 27.71 20.15
C LEU A 18 5.07 27.37 19.44
N GLU A 19 5.68 28.35 18.78
CA GLU A 19 6.99 28.21 18.14
C GLU A 19 8.06 27.74 19.13
N ALA A 20 8.20 28.43 20.28
CA ALA A 20 9.19 28.06 21.29
C ALA A 20 8.97 26.63 21.83
N ARG A 21 7.71 26.21 22.01
CA ARG A 21 7.37 24.86 22.48
C ARG A 21 7.72 23.79 21.46
N LEU A 22 7.38 24.00 20.20
CA LEU A 22 7.66 23.06 19.12
C LEU A 22 9.17 22.94 18.83
N ILE A 23 9.91 24.05 18.88
CA ILE A 23 11.37 24.04 18.73
C ILE A 23 12.03 23.26 19.88
N ALA A 24 11.52 23.37 21.11
CA ALA A 24 12.04 22.60 22.25
C ALA A 24 11.88 21.08 22.08
N ASP A 25 10.89 20.64 21.31
CA ASP A 25 10.68 19.24 20.89
C ASP A 25 11.36 18.90 19.55
N TYR A 26 12.30 19.72 19.09
CA TYR A 26 13.14 19.53 17.90
C TYR A 26 12.38 19.58 16.56
N PHE A 27 11.24 20.26 16.47
CA PHE A 27 10.57 20.51 15.20
C PHE A 27 11.15 21.72 14.46
N ASP A 28 11.07 21.70 13.13
CA ASP A 28 11.31 22.88 12.29
C ASP A 28 10.01 23.69 12.22
N VAL A 29 10.04 24.98 12.56
CA VAL A 29 8.80 25.78 12.70
C VAL A 29 8.79 26.93 11.72
N LEU A 30 7.72 27.01 10.94
CA LEU A 30 7.34 28.17 10.15
C LEU A 30 6.20 28.90 10.84
N THR A 31 6.11 30.21 10.61
CA THR A 31 5.08 31.06 11.23
C THR A 31 4.37 31.91 10.18
N ALA A 32 3.07 32.10 10.33
CA ALA A 32 2.26 33.04 9.57
C ALA A 32 1.33 33.82 10.51
N SER A 33 1.06 35.08 10.17
CA SER A 33 0.19 35.97 10.94
C SER A 33 -1.23 36.13 10.39
N ASN A 34 -1.53 35.51 9.25
CA ASN A 34 -2.85 35.55 8.63
C ASN A 34 -3.02 34.38 7.64
N GLY A 35 -4.26 34.18 7.18
CA GLY A 35 -4.61 33.09 6.26
C GLY A 35 -3.93 33.17 4.89
N ARG A 36 -3.69 34.37 4.34
CA ARG A 36 -3.05 34.51 3.01
C ARG A 36 -1.59 34.07 3.06
N ASP A 37 -0.85 34.54 4.06
CA ASP A 37 0.55 34.16 4.26
C ASP A 37 0.67 32.65 4.49
N ALA A 38 -0.26 32.06 5.23
CA ALA A 38 -0.28 30.60 5.47
C ALA A 38 -0.43 29.80 4.17
N LEU A 39 -1.35 30.21 3.28
CA LEU A 39 -1.54 29.58 1.97
C LEU A 39 -0.30 29.73 1.07
N ASP A 40 0.26 30.94 1.01
CA ASP A 40 1.47 31.23 0.23
C ASP A 40 2.68 30.39 0.67
N ILE A 41 2.85 30.20 2.00
CA ILE A 41 3.90 29.34 2.55
C ILE A 41 3.69 27.88 2.12
N CYS A 42 2.46 27.37 2.20
CA CYS A 42 2.15 25.98 1.82
C CYS A 42 2.36 25.70 0.33
N ASP A 43 2.22 26.72 -0.53
CA ASP A 43 2.45 26.57 -1.97
C ASP A 43 3.95 26.54 -2.34
N ARG A 44 4.78 27.26 -1.57
CA ARG A 44 6.22 27.44 -1.84
C ARG A 44 7.12 26.49 -1.08
N THR A 45 6.66 25.98 0.06
CA THR A 45 7.47 25.17 0.96
C THR A 45 6.73 23.91 1.37
N GLN A 46 7.47 22.82 1.60
CA GLN A 46 6.88 21.60 2.13
C GLN A 46 6.59 21.77 3.63
N VAL A 47 5.32 21.58 4.00
CA VAL A 47 4.82 21.61 5.38
C VAL A 47 4.25 20.24 5.73
N ASP A 48 4.60 19.73 6.92
CA ASP A 48 4.19 18.41 7.37
C ASP A 48 2.93 18.45 8.24
N VAL A 49 2.74 19.50 9.05
CA VAL A 49 1.53 19.73 9.87
C VAL A 49 1.27 21.23 9.98
N ILE A 50 0.00 21.64 10.04
CA ILE A 50 -0.42 23.03 10.23
C ILE A 50 -1.17 23.15 11.56
N LEU A 51 -0.75 24.07 12.41
CA LEU A 51 -1.50 24.56 13.57
C LEU A 51 -2.15 25.88 13.19
N LEU A 52 -3.48 25.92 13.16
CA LEU A 52 -4.24 27.02 12.57
C LEU A 52 -5.21 27.62 13.57
N ASP A 53 -5.03 28.90 13.89
CA ASP A 53 -6.04 29.65 14.62
C ASP A 53 -7.29 29.87 13.78
N ILE A 54 -8.45 29.88 14.44
CA ILE A 54 -9.73 30.10 13.78
C ILE A 54 -10.06 31.58 13.67
N MET A 55 -9.77 32.36 14.70
CA MET A 55 -10.22 33.74 14.83
C MET A 55 -9.17 34.69 14.27
N MET A 56 -9.09 34.76 12.95
CA MET A 56 -8.19 35.67 12.25
C MET A 56 -8.95 36.71 11.42
N PRO A 57 -8.42 37.94 11.27
CA PRO A 57 -9.04 38.98 10.45
C PRO A 57 -8.97 38.64 8.95
N GLU A 58 -9.94 39.18 8.20
CA GLU A 58 -10.12 39.03 6.75
C GLU A 58 -10.47 37.61 6.27
N MET A 59 -9.71 36.60 6.68
CA MET A 59 -9.91 35.19 6.35
C MET A 59 -9.79 34.36 7.62
N ASP A 60 -10.90 33.74 8.03
CA ASP A 60 -10.94 32.90 9.23
C ASP A 60 -10.24 31.54 8.98
N GLY A 61 -9.90 30.84 10.06
CA GLY A 61 -9.22 29.54 9.95
C GLY A 61 -10.08 28.44 9.31
N PHE A 62 -11.41 28.56 9.30
CA PHE A 62 -12.26 27.61 8.59
C PHE A 62 -12.05 27.75 7.08
N GLU A 63 -12.09 28.97 6.56
CA GLU A 63 -11.88 29.27 5.14
C GLU A 63 -10.47 28.86 4.68
N VAL A 64 -9.45 29.13 5.50
CA VAL A 64 -8.07 28.66 5.22
C VAL A 64 -8.02 27.13 5.11
N CYS A 65 -8.66 26.43 6.05
CA CYS A 65 -8.72 24.97 6.04
C CYS A 65 -9.42 24.43 4.78
N GLU A 66 -10.57 24.98 4.40
CA GLU A 66 -11.30 24.57 3.19
C GLU A 66 -10.45 24.77 1.92
N ARG A 67 -9.73 25.90 1.82
CA ARG A 67 -8.81 26.18 0.70
C ARG A 67 -7.64 25.19 0.66
N LEU A 68 -7.04 24.87 1.80
CA LEU A 68 -5.97 23.87 1.91
C LEU A 68 -6.46 22.48 1.50
N LYS A 69 -7.67 22.09 1.91
CA LYS A 69 -8.24 20.76 1.66
C LYS A 69 -8.81 20.60 0.25
N SER A 70 -9.18 21.68 -0.42
CA SER A 70 -9.64 21.66 -1.82
C SER A 70 -8.50 21.64 -2.84
N ASN A 71 -7.30 22.10 -2.47
CA ASN A 71 -6.13 22.06 -3.36
C ASN A 71 -5.41 20.69 -3.29
N PRO A 72 -5.30 19.92 -4.39
CA PRO A 72 -4.66 18.59 -4.40
C PRO A 72 -3.20 18.58 -3.93
N ARG A 73 -2.49 19.71 -4.04
CA ARG A 73 -1.11 19.83 -3.56
C ARG A 73 -1.04 19.89 -2.04
N THR A 74 -2.02 20.48 -1.36
CA THR A 74 -2.02 20.71 0.10
C THR A 74 -3.02 19.84 0.86
N ALA A 75 -3.98 19.20 0.19
CA ALA A 75 -5.08 18.48 0.84
C ALA A 75 -4.66 17.38 1.81
N HIS A 76 -3.52 16.74 1.53
CA HIS A 76 -2.91 15.73 2.38
C HIS A 76 -2.21 16.24 3.64
N ILE A 77 -2.00 17.55 3.79
CA ILE A 77 -1.33 18.13 4.95
C ILE A 77 -2.32 18.12 6.12
N PRO A 78 -1.99 17.52 7.27
CA PRO A 78 -2.82 17.55 8.46
C PRO A 78 -2.99 18.98 9.00
N VAL A 79 -4.23 19.35 9.30
CA VAL A 79 -4.57 20.67 9.89
C VAL A 79 -5.15 20.45 11.28
N VAL A 80 -4.53 21.03 12.30
CA VAL A 80 -5.04 21.09 13.67
C VAL A 80 -5.51 22.50 13.94
N MET A 81 -6.80 22.66 14.22
CA MET A 81 -7.34 23.95 14.62
C MET A 81 -7.00 24.25 16.09
N VAL A 82 -6.52 25.45 16.38
CA VAL A 82 -6.12 25.88 17.73
C VAL A 82 -6.87 27.16 18.07
N THR A 83 -7.88 27.13 18.93
CA THR A 83 -8.75 28.31 19.14
C THR A 83 -9.22 28.45 20.58
N ALA A 84 -9.65 29.66 20.95
CA ALA A 84 -10.35 29.91 22.21
C ALA A 84 -11.81 29.45 22.20
N LEU A 85 -12.36 29.10 21.03
CA LEU A 85 -13.70 28.51 20.93
C LEU A 85 -13.71 27.10 21.53
N ASP A 86 -14.61 26.84 22.48
CA ASP A 86 -14.69 25.59 23.24
C ASP A 86 -16.01 24.83 23.01
N GLN A 87 -16.96 25.42 22.27
CA GLN A 87 -18.26 24.83 22.02
C GLN A 87 -18.16 23.62 21.07
N PRO A 88 -18.96 22.56 21.29
CA PRO A 88 -19.01 21.41 20.39
C PRO A 88 -19.33 21.79 18.94
N SER A 89 -20.16 22.81 18.70
CA SER A 89 -20.51 23.30 17.37
C SER A 89 -19.30 23.79 16.57
N ASP A 90 -18.35 24.47 17.23
CA ASP A 90 -17.16 25.01 16.58
C ASP A 90 -16.19 23.89 16.20
N ARG A 91 -16.04 22.88 17.06
CA ARG A 91 -15.30 21.65 16.77
C ARG A 91 -15.89 20.91 15.56
N VAL A 92 -17.20 20.73 15.55
CA VAL A 92 -17.92 20.08 14.45
C VAL A 92 -17.71 20.84 13.15
N ARG A 93 -17.86 22.18 13.17
CA ARG A 93 -17.62 23.02 12.00
C ARG A 93 -16.18 22.90 11.49
N GLY A 94 -15.20 22.85 12.40
CA GLY A 94 -13.80 22.68 12.05
C GLY A 94 -13.49 21.36 11.35
N LEU A 95 -14.01 20.26 11.90
CA LEU A 95 -13.88 18.94 11.29
C LEU A 95 -14.63 18.85 9.94
N GLN A 96 -15.78 19.52 9.81
CA GLN A 96 -16.52 19.61 8.54
C GLN A 96 -15.78 20.41 7.48
N ALA A 97 -15.08 21.48 7.87
CA ALA A 97 -14.15 22.25 7.02
C ALA A 97 -12.91 21.43 6.60
N GLY A 98 -12.73 20.24 7.18
CA GLY A 98 -11.70 19.28 6.82
C GLY A 98 -10.50 19.26 7.76
N ALA A 99 -10.57 19.93 8.92
CA ALA A 99 -9.54 19.80 9.95
C ALA A 99 -9.39 18.33 10.37
N ASP A 100 -8.14 17.93 10.60
CA ASP A 100 -7.83 16.59 11.11
C ASP A 100 -8.06 16.50 12.61
N ASP A 101 -7.96 17.63 13.30
CA ASP A 101 -8.13 17.69 14.75
C ASP A 101 -8.32 19.11 15.28
N PHE A 102 -8.54 19.20 16.60
CA PHE A 102 -8.80 20.46 17.30
C PHE A 102 -8.12 20.51 18.68
N LEU A 103 -7.66 21.70 19.07
CA LEU A 103 -7.13 22.03 20.38
C LEU A 103 -7.75 23.33 20.89
N THR A 104 -8.25 23.30 22.12
CA THR A 104 -8.80 24.48 22.79
C THR A 104 -7.70 25.21 23.56
N LYS A 105 -7.68 26.54 23.49
CA LYS A 105 -6.79 27.41 24.29
C LYS A 105 -7.33 27.53 25.73
N PRO A 106 -6.48 27.55 26.77
CA PRO A 106 -5.02 27.47 26.72
C PRO A 106 -4.52 26.06 26.36
N VAL A 107 -3.57 25.99 25.44
CA VAL A 107 -3.07 24.71 24.92
C VAL A 107 -2.20 24.01 25.96
N ASN A 108 -2.53 22.75 26.28
CA ASN A 108 -1.69 21.90 27.10
C ASN A 108 -0.51 21.38 26.26
N ASP A 109 0.73 21.67 26.72
CA ASP A 109 1.97 21.30 26.01
C ASP A 109 2.03 19.80 25.67
N LEU A 110 1.71 18.92 26.63
CA LEU A 110 1.78 17.49 26.42
C LEU A 110 0.77 17.01 25.37
N GLN A 111 -0.44 17.56 25.39
CA GLN A 111 -1.48 17.23 24.39
C GLN A 111 -1.08 17.73 22.99
N LEU A 112 -0.56 18.95 22.91
CA LEU A 112 -0.07 19.53 21.65
C LEU A 112 1.01 18.64 21.02
N ILE A 113 2.06 18.34 21.79
CA ILE A 113 3.22 17.59 21.30
C ILE A 113 2.83 16.16 20.92
N SER A 114 2.01 15.48 21.73
CA SER A 114 1.57 14.12 21.44
C SER A 114 0.73 14.06 20.15
N ARG A 115 -0.16 15.04 19.95
CA ARG A 115 -1.00 15.14 18.75
C ARG A 115 -0.17 15.42 17.51
N VAL A 116 0.74 16.39 17.58
CA VAL A 116 1.68 16.72 16.51
C VAL A 116 2.52 15.50 16.13
N LYS A 117 3.13 14.80 17.11
CA LYS A 117 3.92 13.58 16.87
C LYS A 117 3.09 12.50 16.18
N SER A 118 1.83 12.30 16.59
CA SER A 118 0.94 11.32 15.95
C SER A 118 0.64 11.69 14.49
N LEU A 119 0.32 12.96 14.21
CA LEU A 119 0.02 13.43 12.86
C LEU A 119 1.26 13.39 11.94
N VAL A 120 2.44 13.76 12.44
CA VAL A 120 3.72 13.64 11.71
C VAL A 120 4.01 12.19 11.32
N ARG A 121 3.82 11.25 12.26
CA ARG A 121 4.00 9.80 11.98
C ARG A 121 3.08 9.35 10.85
N LEU A 122 1.83 9.81 10.85
CA LEU A 122 0.86 9.48 9.80
C LEU A 122 1.22 10.14 8.46
N LYS A 123 1.61 11.42 8.48
CA LYS A 123 2.02 12.17 7.28
C LYS A 123 3.20 11.51 6.58
N THR A 124 4.22 11.10 7.33
CA THR A 124 5.40 10.41 6.78
C THR A 124 5.02 9.18 5.97
N LEU A 125 4.09 8.36 6.49
CA LEU A 125 3.60 7.17 5.79
C LEU A 125 2.81 7.52 4.53
N THR A 126 1.97 8.55 4.60
CA THR A 126 1.19 9.02 3.44
C THR A 126 2.11 9.57 2.36
N ASP A 127 3.13 10.35 2.70
CA ASP A 127 4.09 10.92 1.75
C ASP A 127 4.91 9.85 1.03
N GLU A 128 5.37 8.83 1.75
CA GLU A 128 6.10 7.72 1.14
C GLU A 128 5.26 7.01 0.08
N LEU A 129 3.96 6.81 0.35
CA LEU A 129 3.02 6.23 -0.61
C LEU A 129 2.76 7.15 -1.80
N ARG A 130 2.63 8.46 -1.56
CA ARG A 130 2.43 9.46 -2.61
C ARG A 130 3.63 9.55 -3.55
N ILE A 131 4.85 9.64 -3.01
CA ILE A 131 6.07 9.70 -3.82
C ILE A 131 6.18 8.46 -4.72
N ARG A 132 5.93 7.27 -4.16
CA ARG A 132 5.91 6.02 -4.95
C ARG A 132 4.84 6.05 -6.03
N HIS A 133 3.63 6.50 -5.69
CA HIS A 133 2.54 6.63 -6.63
C HIS A 133 2.85 7.60 -7.78
N ASP A 134 3.43 8.77 -7.48
CA ASP A 134 3.69 9.81 -8.47
C ASP A 134 4.87 9.43 -9.39
N THR A 135 5.95 8.86 -8.83
CA THR A 135 7.07 8.28 -9.61
C THR A 135 6.56 7.24 -10.63
N THR A 136 5.54 6.48 -10.22
CA THR A 136 4.94 5.43 -11.03
C THR A 136 4.08 5.97 -12.17
N ARG A 137 3.39 7.11 -11.95
CA ARG A 137 2.61 7.78 -13.00
C ARG A 137 3.50 8.44 -14.05
N GLU A 138 4.58 9.10 -13.62
CA GLU A 138 5.55 9.74 -14.54
C GLU A 138 6.24 8.73 -15.46
N ALA A 139 6.39 7.47 -15.03
CA ALA A 139 6.92 6.39 -15.85
C ALA A 139 5.96 5.88 -16.97
N GLY A 140 4.80 6.51 -17.18
CA GLY A 140 3.84 6.15 -18.24
C GLY A 140 3.04 4.87 -17.98
N ILE A 141 3.08 4.33 -16.76
CA ILE A 141 2.34 3.12 -16.35
C ILE A 141 0.96 3.49 -15.77
N GLY A 142 0.73 4.78 -15.50
CA GLY A 142 -0.46 5.29 -14.81
C GLY A 142 -1.76 5.32 -15.63
N ASP A 143 -1.69 5.29 -16.96
CA ASP A 143 -2.88 5.46 -17.81
C ASP A 143 -3.78 4.21 -17.89
N ILE A 144 -3.32 3.06 -17.38
CA ILE A 144 -4.11 1.82 -17.32
C ILE A 144 -5.00 1.77 -16.06
N LEU A 145 -4.79 2.67 -15.08
CA LEU A 145 -5.39 2.59 -13.74
C LEU A 145 -6.75 3.31 -13.59
N ARG A 146 -7.43 3.68 -14.69
CA ARG A 146 -8.77 4.27 -14.63
C ARG A 146 -9.88 3.23 -14.55
N LEU A 147 -9.82 2.31 -13.60
CA LEU A 147 -10.97 1.46 -13.29
C LEU A 147 -11.02 1.19 -11.78
N GLN A 148 -12.00 1.86 -11.15
CA GLN A 148 -12.60 1.63 -9.81
C GLN A 148 -12.54 2.85 -8.88
N GLU A 149 -13.33 3.87 -9.21
CA GLU A 149 -13.70 4.96 -8.29
C GLU A 149 -14.85 4.59 -7.31
N GLY A 150 -15.22 3.31 -7.20
CA GLY A 150 -16.49 2.88 -6.62
C GLY A 150 -16.62 2.76 -5.09
N ARG A 151 -15.61 3.12 -4.27
CA ARG A 151 -15.68 2.92 -2.79
C ARG A 151 -15.84 4.20 -1.95
N LEU A 152 -16.15 5.34 -2.57
CA LEU A 152 -16.47 6.54 -1.78
C LEU A 152 -17.88 6.49 -1.18
N GLU A 153 -18.78 5.69 -1.78
CA GLU A 153 -20.22 5.72 -1.46
C GLU A 153 -20.69 4.58 -0.54
N GLU A 154 -19.86 3.57 -0.29
CA GLU A 154 -20.19 2.50 0.67
C GLU A 154 -20.13 3.04 2.11
N GLN A 155 -21.12 2.65 2.94
CA GLN A 155 -21.13 2.95 4.37
C GLN A 155 -19.84 2.43 5.04
N ALA A 156 -19.33 3.18 6.00
CA ALA A 156 -18.11 2.79 6.71
C ALA A 156 -18.36 1.57 7.59
N GLN A 157 -17.44 0.61 7.62
CA GLN A 157 -17.50 -0.52 8.54
C GLN A 157 -16.77 -0.16 9.83
N VAL A 158 -17.47 -0.09 10.96
CA VAL A 158 -16.89 0.35 12.24
C VAL A 158 -17.02 -0.76 13.28
N LEU A 159 -15.89 -1.16 13.88
CA LEU A 159 -15.88 -2.05 15.04
C LEU A 159 -15.93 -1.22 16.32
N LEU A 160 -16.94 -1.41 17.16
CA LEU A 160 -17.07 -0.77 18.46
C LEU A 160 -16.75 -1.77 19.57
N VAL A 161 -15.76 -1.46 20.41
CA VAL A 161 -15.41 -2.24 21.59
C VAL A 161 -15.83 -1.48 22.84
N ASP A 162 -16.91 -1.94 23.47
CA ASP A 162 -17.50 -1.32 24.66
C ASP A 162 -18.23 -2.38 25.48
N SER A 163 -17.99 -2.48 26.79
CA SER A 163 -18.68 -3.46 27.64
C SER A 163 -20.13 -3.07 27.95
N ARG A 164 -20.49 -1.78 27.84
CA ARG A 164 -21.79 -1.26 28.29
C ARG A 164 -22.82 -1.20 27.16
N GLY A 165 -23.86 -2.04 27.22
CA GLY A 165 -24.93 -2.10 26.20
C GLY A 165 -25.62 -0.73 25.92
N ALA A 166 -25.97 0.03 26.95
CA ALA A 166 -26.58 1.37 26.76
C ALA A 166 -25.62 2.40 26.12
N SER A 167 -24.31 2.19 26.23
CA SER A 167 -23.30 3.01 25.53
C SER A 167 -23.20 2.59 24.06
N GLN A 168 -23.16 1.27 23.79
CA GLN A 168 -23.20 0.71 22.44
C GLN A 168 -24.41 1.23 21.65
N GLU A 169 -25.62 1.10 22.19
CA GLU A 169 -26.85 1.53 21.51
C GLU A 169 -26.82 3.01 21.11
N ARG A 170 -26.31 3.88 21.99
CA ARG A 170 -26.19 5.32 21.71
C ARG A 170 -25.20 5.61 20.60
N ILE A 171 -24.04 4.95 20.60
CA ILE A 171 -22.99 5.13 19.58
C ILE A 171 -23.48 4.59 18.24
N ILE A 172 -24.06 3.38 18.21
CA ILE A 172 -24.66 2.79 17.01
C ILE A 172 -25.71 3.72 16.43
N LYS A 173 -26.61 4.26 17.28
CA LYS A 173 -27.64 5.20 16.84
C LYS A 173 -27.05 6.49 16.25
N ALA A 174 -26.01 7.04 16.86
CA ALA A 174 -25.35 8.25 16.38
C ALA A 174 -24.67 8.03 15.01
N LEU A 175 -24.04 6.88 14.81
CA LEU A 175 -23.27 6.57 13.60
C LEU A 175 -24.08 5.94 12.45
N LYS A 176 -25.33 5.55 12.70
CA LYS A 176 -26.20 4.82 11.76
C LYS A 176 -26.31 5.44 10.36
N SER A 177 -26.22 6.77 10.24
CA SER A 177 -26.32 7.47 8.95
C SER A 177 -25.06 7.37 8.09
N ILE A 178 -23.90 7.06 8.70
CA ILE A 178 -22.59 7.09 8.03
C ILE A 178 -21.85 5.76 8.06
N ALA A 179 -22.21 4.85 8.96
CA ALA A 179 -21.50 3.62 9.21
C ALA A 179 -22.41 2.47 9.64
N GLU A 180 -22.01 1.26 9.25
CA GLU A 180 -22.46 0.02 9.85
C GLU A 180 -21.53 -0.31 11.02
N VAL A 181 -22.12 -0.46 12.22
CA VAL A 181 -21.36 -0.61 13.47
C VAL A 181 -21.54 -2.03 14.01
N SER A 182 -20.47 -2.80 14.04
CA SER A 182 -20.39 -4.09 14.74
C SER A 182 -19.90 -3.85 16.17
N ALA A 183 -20.75 -4.09 17.17
CA ALA A 183 -20.39 -3.87 18.57
C ALA A 183 -20.00 -5.18 19.26
N MET A 184 -18.93 -5.14 20.05
CA MET A 184 -18.42 -6.25 20.84
C MET A 184 -18.11 -5.82 22.27
N SER A 185 -18.48 -6.67 23.23
CA SER A 185 -18.15 -6.46 24.64
C SER A 185 -16.84 -7.13 25.06
N ASP A 186 -16.43 -8.19 24.36
CA ASP A 186 -15.18 -8.91 24.63
C ASP A 186 -14.01 -8.33 23.80
N PRO A 187 -12.98 -7.77 24.44
CA PRO A 187 -11.79 -7.24 23.76
C PRO A 187 -11.02 -8.29 22.96
N GLN A 188 -10.97 -9.55 23.40
CA GLN A 188 -10.22 -10.59 22.69
C GLN A 188 -10.93 -10.99 21.39
N ALA A 189 -12.25 -11.20 21.46
CA ALA A 189 -13.07 -11.41 20.27
C ALA A 189 -12.92 -10.24 19.28
N ALA A 190 -12.85 -9.00 19.76
CA ALA A 190 -12.68 -7.82 18.91
C ALA A 190 -11.35 -7.81 18.13
N VAL A 191 -10.25 -8.30 18.69
CA VAL A 191 -8.98 -8.43 17.96
C VAL A 191 -9.11 -9.42 16.80
N PHE A 192 -9.77 -10.55 17.03
CA PHE A 192 -9.99 -11.58 16.00
C PHE A 192 -10.92 -11.06 14.90
N GLU A 193 -12.03 -10.45 15.30
CA GLU A 193 -13.01 -9.84 14.40
C GLU A 193 -12.35 -8.79 13.49
N ALA A 194 -11.53 -7.92 14.07
CA ALA A 194 -10.77 -6.91 13.32
C ALA A 194 -9.82 -7.51 12.27
N ALA A 195 -9.28 -8.71 12.51
CA ALA A 195 -8.30 -9.36 11.65
C ALA A 195 -8.92 -10.15 10.48
N GLU A 196 -10.14 -10.64 10.66
CA GLU A 196 -10.87 -11.41 9.65
C GLU A 196 -11.73 -10.53 8.75
N ASN A 197 -12.25 -9.41 9.26
CA ASN A 197 -13.19 -8.55 8.55
C ASN A 197 -12.63 -7.15 8.19
N PRO A 198 -13.07 -6.54 7.08
CA PRO A 198 -12.50 -5.30 6.56
C PRO A 198 -13.07 -4.04 7.24
N PHE A 199 -12.68 -3.77 8.49
CA PHE A 199 -13.12 -2.56 9.21
C PHE A 199 -12.39 -1.29 8.78
N ASP A 200 -13.13 -0.19 8.63
CA ASP A 200 -12.65 1.16 8.34
C ASP A 200 -12.17 1.94 9.58
N LEU A 201 -12.66 1.58 10.76
CA LEU A 201 -12.33 2.21 12.03
C LEU A 201 -12.59 1.22 13.17
N VAL A 202 -11.73 1.24 14.19
CA VAL A 202 -12.05 0.66 15.50
C VAL A 202 -12.28 1.78 16.50
N ILE A 203 -13.42 1.76 17.18
CA ILE A 203 -13.71 2.63 18.31
C ILE A 203 -13.55 1.83 19.59
N VAL A 204 -12.71 2.29 20.52
CA VAL A 204 -12.46 1.62 21.80
C VAL A 204 -12.93 2.52 22.93
N ASN A 205 -13.76 2.01 23.83
CA ASN A 205 -14.12 2.72 25.07
C ASN A 205 -13.00 2.53 26.11
N SER A 206 -12.65 3.57 26.87
CA SER A 206 -11.63 3.48 27.93
C SER A 206 -12.10 2.64 29.12
N ASN A 207 -13.41 2.64 29.38
CA ASN A 207 -14.02 1.98 30.52
C ASN A 207 -14.46 0.54 30.20
N LEU A 208 -13.50 -0.32 29.85
CA LEU A 208 -13.72 -1.76 29.72
C LEU A 208 -13.67 -2.43 31.09
N GLU A 209 -14.55 -3.40 31.32
CA GLU A 209 -14.55 -4.18 32.56
C GLU A 209 -13.35 -5.14 32.56
N ASP A 210 -12.54 -5.09 33.63
CA ASP A 210 -11.40 -5.99 33.89
C ASP A 210 -10.35 -6.10 32.76
N TYR A 211 -10.28 -5.10 31.87
CA TYR A 211 -9.37 -5.12 30.73
C TYR A 211 -8.77 -3.74 30.46
N ASP A 212 -7.45 -3.69 30.19
CA ASP A 212 -6.77 -2.46 29.80
C ASP A 212 -7.01 -2.15 28.31
N PRO A 213 -7.76 -1.09 27.96
CA PRO A 213 -8.01 -0.74 26.56
C PRO A 213 -6.74 -0.37 25.78
N LEU A 214 -5.67 0.10 26.44
CA LEU A 214 -4.40 0.37 25.76
C LEU A 214 -3.72 -0.91 25.29
N ARG A 215 -3.90 -2.01 26.05
CA ARG A 215 -3.44 -3.34 25.64
C ARG A 215 -4.15 -3.80 24.37
N LEU A 216 -5.47 -3.59 24.29
CA LEU A 216 -6.25 -3.89 23.08
C LEU A 216 -5.73 -3.08 21.89
N CYS A 217 -5.52 -1.78 22.07
CA CYS A 217 -4.98 -0.91 21.02
C CYS A 217 -3.61 -1.41 20.53
N SER A 218 -2.73 -1.79 21.46
CA SER A 218 -1.42 -2.36 21.13
C SER A 218 -1.52 -3.69 20.35
N GLN A 219 -2.48 -4.56 20.70
CA GLN A 219 -2.69 -5.82 19.99
C GLN A 219 -3.15 -5.58 18.54
N ILE A 220 -4.14 -4.70 18.34
CA ILE A 220 -4.59 -4.28 17.01
C ILE A 220 -3.43 -3.67 16.21
N ARG A 221 -2.53 -2.92 16.85
CA ARG A 221 -1.36 -2.33 16.19
C ARG A 221 -0.27 -3.35 15.83
N SER A 222 -0.19 -4.47 16.54
CA SER A 222 0.86 -5.48 16.35
C SER A 222 0.61 -6.44 15.19
N LEU A 223 -0.64 -6.62 14.76
CA LEU A 223 -1.01 -7.56 13.71
C LEU A 223 -0.91 -6.91 12.33
N GLU A 224 -0.31 -7.62 11.37
CA GLU A 224 -0.08 -7.09 10.01
C GLU A 224 -1.37 -6.65 9.30
N ARG A 225 -2.46 -7.40 9.49
CA ARG A 225 -3.76 -7.12 8.86
C ARG A 225 -4.46 -5.88 9.43
N THR A 226 -4.25 -5.58 10.71
CA THR A 226 -5.03 -4.55 11.43
C THR A 226 -4.22 -3.33 11.85
N ARG A 227 -2.88 -3.38 11.71
CA ARG A 227 -1.96 -2.28 12.11
C ARG A 227 -2.26 -0.92 11.48
N PHE A 228 -2.96 -0.91 10.34
CA PHE A 228 -3.32 0.31 9.62
C PHE A 228 -4.77 0.76 9.82
N ILE A 229 -5.59 -0.03 10.51
CA ILE A 229 -6.96 0.35 10.83
C ILE A 229 -6.90 1.49 11.86
N PRO A 230 -7.48 2.67 11.60
CA PRO A 230 -7.50 3.73 12.59
C PRO A 230 -8.16 3.29 13.89
N ILE A 231 -7.67 3.79 15.02
CA ILE A 231 -8.28 3.57 16.33
C ILE A 231 -8.71 4.92 16.90
N LEU A 232 -9.98 5.04 17.28
CA LEU A 232 -10.57 6.19 17.97
C LEU A 232 -10.89 5.78 19.41
N LEU A 233 -10.29 6.45 20.39
CA LEU A 233 -10.49 6.15 21.80
C LEU A 233 -11.60 7.04 22.39
N ILE A 234 -12.56 6.47 23.11
CA ILE A 234 -13.51 7.25 23.93
C ILE A 234 -13.02 7.24 25.36
N THR A 235 -12.80 8.41 25.97
CA THR A 235 -12.26 8.56 27.34
C THR A 235 -13.19 9.34 28.26
N GLU A 236 -12.94 9.26 29.58
CA GLU A 236 -13.60 10.11 30.56
C GLU A 236 -12.82 11.43 30.76
N GLN A 237 -13.44 12.40 31.43
CA GLN A 237 -12.74 13.63 31.82
C GLN A 237 -11.67 13.31 32.87
N GLY A 238 -10.47 13.86 32.69
CA GLY A 238 -9.32 13.63 33.58
C GLY A 238 -8.35 12.54 33.12
N ASP A 239 -8.67 11.77 32.06
CA ASP A 239 -7.83 10.69 31.53
C ASP A 239 -6.63 11.16 30.67
N GLU A 240 -6.06 12.34 30.96
CA GLU A 240 -5.04 12.97 30.12
C GLU A 240 -3.79 12.09 29.92
N GLN A 241 -3.32 11.44 30.99
CA GLN A 241 -2.17 10.53 30.93
C GLN A 241 -2.45 9.27 30.09
N MET A 242 -3.71 8.83 30.02
CA MET A 242 -4.11 7.70 29.20
C MET A 242 -4.14 8.08 27.73
N ILE A 243 -4.69 9.26 27.41
CA ILE A 243 -4.72 9.80 26.05
C ILE A 243 -3.30 9.91 25.47
N ILE A 244 -2.36 10.45 26.25
CA ILE A 244 -0.96 10.56 25.82
C ILE A 244 -0.39 9.18 25.48
N ARG A 245 -0.51 8.22 26.39
CA ARG A 245 -0.05 6.83 26.16
C ARG A 245 -0.73 6.18 24.96
N ALA A 246 -2.02 6.43 24.75
CA ALA A 246 -2.77 5.93 23.62
C ALA A 246 -2.21 6.44 22.28
N LEU A 247 -1.95 7.75 22.19
CA LEU A 247 -1.39 8.37 20.98
C LEU A 247 0.01 7.81 20.68
N ASP A 248 0.85 7.65 21.70
CA ASP A 248 2.17 7.03 21.58
C ASP A 248 2.07 5.60 21.03
N LEU A 249 1.11 4.80 21.55
CA LEU A 249 0.83 3.43 21.12
C LEU A 249 0.24 3.30 19.71
N GLY A 250 -0.13 4.41 19.06
CA GLY A 250 -0.68 4.35 17.69
C GLY A 250 -2.16 4.66 17.57
N VAL A 251 -2.84 5.04 18.65
CA VAL A 251 -4.21 5.54 18.56
C VAL A 251 -4.21 6.82 17.73
N ASN A 252 -5.21 6.95 16.87
CA ASN A 252 -5.25 7.99 15.85
C ASN A 252 -5.87 9.28 16.38
N ASP A 253 -6.86 9.14 17.25
CA ASP A 253 -7.64 10.24 17.77
C ASP A 253 -8.44 9.78 19.01
N TYR A 254 -9.05 10.71 19.73
CA TYR A 254 -9.89 10.43 20.90
C TYR A 254 -11.10 11.36 21.02
N ILE A 255 -12.10 10.93 21.79
CA ILE A 255 -13.27 11.71 22.18
C ILE A 255 -13.41 11.65 23.69
N VAL A 256 -13.52 12.82 24.33
CA VAL A 256 -13.78 12.92 25.77
C VAL A 256 -15.27 13.00 26.02
N ARG A 257 -15.78 12.30 27.04
CA ARG A 257 -17.19 12.40 27.46
C ARG A 257 -17.50 13.77 28.08
N PRO A 258 -18.75 14.28 27.96
CA PRO A 258 -19.91 13.65 27.33
C PRO A 258 -19.84 13.61 25.80
N LEU A 259 -20.39 12.55 25.22
CA LEU A 259 -20.35 12.31 23.76
C LEU A 259 -21.36 13.23 23.04
N ASP A 260 -20.86 14.15 22.23
CA ASP A 260 -21.67 14.88 21.24
C ASP A 260 -21.82 14.02 19.96
N PRO A 261 -23.04 13.73 19.50
CA PRO A 261 -23.25 12.91 18.30
C PRO A 261 -22.62 13.49 17.04
N ASN A 262 -22.64 14.82 16.88
CA ASN A 262 -22.09 15.48 15.70
C ASN A 262 -20.56 15.43 15.73
N GLU A 263 -19.93 15.60 16.90
CA GLU A 263 -18.48 15.44 17.03
C GLU A 263 -18.06 14.00 16.69
N MET A 264 -18.82 13.01 17.19
CA MET A 264 -18.56 11.60 16.92
C MET A 264 -18.64 11.27 15.42
N ILE A 265 -19.68 11.76 14.75
CA ILE A 265 -19.85 11.63 13.30
C ILE A 265 -18.65 12.25 12.58
N ALA A 266 -18.28 13.48 12.95
CA ALA A 266 -17.22 14.22 12.27
C ALA A 266 -15.84 13.57 12.42
N ARG A 267 -15.47 13.12 13.63
CA ARG A 267 -14.21 12.40 13.86
C ARG A 267 -14.19 11.05 13.16
N THR A 268 -15.30 10.31 13.20
CA THR A 268 -15.44 9.02 12.48
C THR A 268 -15.21 9.21 10.98
N LEU A 269 -15.89 10.17 10.35
CA LEU A 269 -15.72 10.46 8.93
C LEU A 269 -14.28 10.85 8.59
N THR A 270 -13.63 11.64 9.43
CA THR A 270 -12.24 12.05 9.24
C THR A 270 -11.30 10.85 9.23
N GLN A 271 -11.45 9.93 10.19
CA GLN A 271 -10.63 8.70 10.24
C GLN A 271 -10.88 7.78 9.04
N VAL A 272 -12.14 7.57 8.66
CA VAL A 272 -12.53 6.72 7.54
C VAL A 272 -12.01 7.28 6.21
N ARG A 273 -12.20 8.58 5.96
CA ARG A 273 -11.70 9.25 4.74
C ARG A 273 -10.19 9.08 4.62
N ARG A 274 -9.46 9.29 5.72
CA ARG A 274 -8.00 9.14 5.76
C ARG A 274 -7.55 7.71 5.49
N LYS A 275 -8.19 6.70 6.11
CA LYS A 275 -7.91 5.28 5.82
C LYS A 275 -8.12 4.97 4.35
N ARG A 276 -9.31 5.29 3.81
CA ARG A 276 -9.67 5.01 2.41
C ARG A 276 -8.71 5.67 1.42
N TYR A 277 -8.25 6.89 1.71
CA TYR A 277 -7.23 7.56 0.89
C TYR A 277 -5.90 6.80 0.91
N ASN A 278 -5.39 6.44 2.09
CA ASN A 278 -4.14 5.70 2.22
C ASN A 278 -4.19 4.31 1.58
N ASP A 279 -5.31 3.61 1.71
CA ASP A 279 -5.50 2.29 1.09
C ASP A 279 -5.55 2.37 -0.43
N ARG A 280 -6.15 3.43 -1.00
CA ARG A 280 -6.09 3.67 -2.45
C ARG A 280 -4.67 3.88 -2.94
N LEU A 281 -3.89 4.70 -2.23
CA LEU A 281 -2.49 4.92 -2.58
C LEU A 281 -1.70 3.60 -2.53
N ARG A 282 -1.87 2.81 -1.46
CA ARG A 282 -1.24 1.48 -1.34
C ARG A 282 -1.63 0.53 -2.46
N ASN A 283 -2.91 0.43 -2.76
CA ASN A 283 -3.42 -0.47 -3.79
C ASN A 283 -2.92 -0.04 -5.17
N SER A 284 -2.91 1.26 -5.47
CA SER A 284 -2.37 1.79 -6.72
C SER A 284 -0.87 1.49 -6.88
N VAL A 285 -0.08 1.68 -5.81
CA VAL A 285 1.35 1.32 -5.81
C VAL A 285 1.54 -0.19 -6.00
N ARG A 286 0.77 -1.02 -5.27
CA ARG A 286 0.86 -2.48 -5.37
C ARG A 286 0.48 -2.99 -6.76
N GLN A 287 -0.65 -2.53 -7.30
CA GLN A 287 -1.10 -2.88 -8.64
C GLN A 287 -0.08 -2.46 -9.68
N THR A 288 0.55 -1.31 -9.52
CA THR A 288 1.55 -0.91 -10.50
C THR A 288 2.84 -1.71 -10.38
N ILE A 289 3.25 -2.11 -9.17
CA ILE A 289 4.37 -3.05 -9.01
C ILE A 289 4.02 -4.39 -9.68
N GLU A 290 2.81 -4.91 -9.47
CA GLU A 290 2.35 -6.16 -10.08
C GLU A 290 2.34 -6.06 -11.62
N LEU A 291 1.71 -5.02 -12.19
CA LEU A 291 1.69 -4.75 -13.64
C LEU A 291 3.09 -4.45 -14.20
N ALA A 292 3.98 -3.89 -13.39
CA ALA A 292 5.34 -3.58 -13.80
C ALA A 292 6.24 -4.81 -13.90
N VAL A 293 5.88 -5.88 -13.19
CA VAL A 293 6.73 -7.06 -12.95
C VAL A 293 6.18 -8.33 -13.58
N THR A 294 4.87 -8.42 -13.82
CA THR A 294 4.22 -9.60 -14.42
C THR A 294 3.74 -9.36 -15.85
N ASP A 295 3.58 -10.44 -16.60
CA ASP A 295 2.96 -10.48 -17.92
C ASP A 295 1.44 -10.62 -17.77
N GLY A 296 0.68 -9.73 -18.39
CA GLY A 296 -0.78 -9.63 -18.20
C GLY A 296 -1.58 -10.84 -18.69
N LEU A 297 -1.03 -11.65 -19.61
CA LEU A 297 -1.72 -12.84 -20.14
C LEU A 297 -1.44 -14.08 -19.29
N THR A 298 -0.17 -14.31 -18.96
CA THR A 298 0.31 -15.57 -18.37
C THR A 298 0.49 -15.51 -16.86
N GLY A 299 0.54 -14.30 -16.29
CA GLY A 299 0.82 -14.05 -14.88
C GLY A 299 2.25 -14.43 -14.44
N LEU A 300 3.12 -14.88 -15.36
CA LEU A 300 4.56 -15.04 -15.10
C LEU A 300 5.23 -13.67 -15.02
N HIS A 301 6.50 -13.61 -14.67
CA HIS A 301 7.22 -12.34 -14.73
C HIS A 301 7.41 -11.86 -16.17
N ASN A 302 7.38 -10.55 -16.40
CA ASN A 302 7.60 -9.98 -17.73
C ASN A 302 9.10 -9.85 -18.05
N ARG A 303 9.41 -9.58 -19.32
CA ARG A 303 10.78 -9.38 -19.80
C ARG A 303 11.52 -8.25 -19.07
N ARG A 304 10.87 -7.14 -18.77
CA ARG A 304 11.52 -6.00 -18.07
C ARG A 304 12.02 -6.42 -16.69
N TYR A 305 11.23 -7.23 -15.98
CA TYR A 305 11.64 -7.79 -14.70
C TYR A 305 12.82 -8.75 -14.85
N LEU A 306 12.79 -9.64 -15.86
CA LEU A 306 13.92 -10.52 -16.18
C LEU A 306 15.21 -9.72 -16.37
N ASP A 307 15.21 -8.70 -17.23
CA ASP A 307 16.40 -7.92 -17.58
C ASP A 307 17.04 -7.27 -16.34
N THR A 308 16.21 -6.77 -15.44
CA THR A 308 16.67 -6.13 -14.19
C THR A 308 17.18 -7.17 -13.18
N HIS A 309 16.44 -8.26 -12.99
CA HIS A 309 16.74 -9.24 -11.94
C HIS A 309 17.88 -10.18 -12.31
N LEU A 310 18.00 -10.54 -13.60
CA LEU A 310 19.07 -11.39 -14.11
C LEU A 310 20.45 -10.77 -13.85
N ARG A 311 20.59 -9.44 -14.00
CA ARG A 311 21.84 -8.72 -13.65
C ARG A 311 22.25 -8.92 -12.20
N THR A 312 21.27 -8.86 -11.29
CA THR A 312 21.50 -9.05 -9.86
C THR A 312 21.88 -10.50 -9.55
N LEU A 313 21.15 -11.47 -10.12
CA LEU A 313 21.43 -12.90 -9.94
C LEU A 313 22.81 -13.29 -10.49
N PHE A 314 23.16 -12.77 -11.66
CA PHE A 314 24.45 -13.00 -12.32
C PHE A 314 25.62 -12.47 -11.48
N ALA A 315 25.53 -11.23 -10.99
CA ALA A 315 26.56 -10.65 -10.13
C ALA A 315 26.75 -11.45 -8.84
N ARG A 316 25.65 -11.88 -8.19
CA ARG A 316 25.68 -12.71 -6.99
C ARG A 316 26.33 -14.08 -7.24
N ALA A 317 25.98 -14.73 -8.35
CA ALA A 317 26.51 -16.03 -8.72
C ALA A 317 28.04 -15.97 -8.95
N LYS A 318 28.52 -14.96 -9.68
CA LYS A 318 29.96 -14.71 -9.87
C LYS A 318 30.70 -14.49 -8.55
N VAL A 319 30.18 -13.61 -7.68
CA VAL A 319 30.82 -13.31 -6.39
C VAL A 319 30.89 -14.54 -5.48
N ARG A 320 29.86 -15.38 -5.50
CA ARG A 320 29.77 -16.57 -4.63
C ARG A 320 30.42 -17.83 -5.21
N GLY A 321 30.88 -17.79 -6.46
CA GLY A 321 31.37 -18.97 -7.17
C GLY A 321 30.32 -20.07 -7.27
N ARG A 322 29.04 -19.70 -7.40
CA ARG A 322 27.92 -20.65 -7.50
C ARG A 322 27.35 -20.66 -8.92
N PRO A 323 26.84 -21.81 -9.41
CA PRO A 323 26.31 -21.91 -10.76
C PRO A 323 24.99 -21.13 -10.88
N LEU A 324 24.81 -20.45 -12.01
CA LEU A 324 23.53 -19.85 -12.42
C LEU A 324 23.23 -20.38 -13.81
N THR A 325 22.07 -21.01 -13.98
CA THR A 325 21.67 -21.59 -15.27
C THR A 325 20.41 -20.91 -15.77
N LEU A 326 20.38 -20.66 -17.07
CA LEU A 326 19.26 -20.08 -17.79
C LEU A 326 18.73 -21.12 -18.79
N CYS A 327 17.43 -21.33 -18.80
CA CYS A 327 16.71 -22.11 -19.80
C CYS A 327 15.79 -21.17 -20.58
N ILE A 328 15.94 -21.12 -21.90
CA ILE A 328 15.01 -20.46 -22.80
C ILE A 328 14.20 -21.52 -23.54
N THR A 329 12.89 -21.35 -23.61
CA THR A 329 11.97 -22.32 -24.21
C THR A 329 11.00 -21.61 -25.14
N ASP A 330 10.63 -22.32 -26.20
CA ASP A 330 9.72 -21.84 -27.23
C ASP A 330 8.72 -22.95 -27.60
N ILE A 331 7.46 -22.56 -27.80
CA ILE A 331 6.40 -23.49 -28.18
C ILE A 331 6.53 -23.84 -29.66
N ASP A 332 6.74 -25.13 -29.95
CA ASP A 332 6.97 -25.57 -31.31
C ASP A 332 5.73 -25.34 -32.18
N ARG A 333 5.92 -24.60 -33.28
CA ARG A 333 4.88 -24.31 -34.29
C ARG A 333 3.69 -23.51 -33.74
N PHE A 334 3.88 -22.68 -32.71
CA PHE A 334 2.80 -21.89 -32.12
C PHE A 334 2.06 -20.99 -33.13
N LYS A 335 2.76 -20.43 -34.12
CA LYS A 335 2.12 -19.69 -35.22
C LYS A 335 1.01 -20.49 -35.92
N GLN A 336 1.19 -21.80 -36.13
CA GLN A 336 0.16 -22.65 -36.74
C GLN A 336 -1.08 -22.78 -35.86
N VAL A 337 -0.91 -22.72 -34.53
CA VAL A 337 -2.04 -22.73 -33.60
C VAL A 337 -2.88 -21.48 -33.79
N ASN A 338 -2.25 -20.30 -33.85
CA ASN A 338 -2.96 -19.05 -34.10
C ASN A 338 -3.62 -19.02 -35.48
N ASP A 339 -2.92 -19.51 -36.51
CA ASP A 339 -3.43 -19.50 -37.89
C ASP A 339 -4.63 -20.45 -38.09
N VAL A 340 -4.70 -21.56 -37.33
CA VAL A 340 -5.75 -22.58 -37.46
C VAL A 340 -6.90 -22.38 -36.48
N TYR A 341 -6.60 -22.03 -35.23
CA TYR A 341 -7.57 -21.98 -34.11
C TYR A 341 -7.85 -20.56 -33.61
N GLY A 342 -7.17 -19.55 -34.17
CA GLY A 342 -7.32 -18.15 -33.79
C GLY A 342 -6.50 -17.74 -32.57
N HIS A 343 -6.43 -16.43 -32.34
CA HIS A 343 -5.61 -15.84 -31.27
C HIS A 343 -6.13 -16.17 -29.86
N ASP A 344 -7.44 -16.31 -29.68
CA ASP A 344 -8.02 -16.67 -28.38
C ASP A 344 -7.56 -18.07 -27.93
N ALA A 345 -7.50 -19.03 -28.86
CA ALA A 345 -6.96 -20.37 -28.60
C ALA A 345 -5.45 -20.34 -28.30
N GLY A 346 -4.69 -19.50 -29.03
CA GLY A 346 -3.27 -19.26 -28.73
C GLY A 346 -3.06 -18.71 -27.33
N ASP A 347 -3.90 -17.78 -26.89
CA ASP A 347 -3.86 -17.20 -25.54
C ASP A 347 -4.14 -18.24 -24.44
N GLU A 348 -5.06 -19.18 -24.68
CA GLU A 348 -5.32 -20.30 -23.78
C GLU A 348 -4.10 -21.23 -23.69
N VAL A 349 -3.48 -21.57 -24.83
CA VAL A 349 -2.25 -22.36 -24.86
C VAL A 349 -1.13 -21.68 -24.07
N LEU A 350 -0.94 -20.37 -24.21
CA LEU A 350 0.08 -19.63 -23.48
C LEU A 350 -0.16 -19.61 -21.97
N LYS A 351 -1.43 -19.46 -21.53
CA LYS A 351 -1.81 -19.54 -20.12
C LYS A 351 -1.53 -20.91 -19.52
N GLU A 352 -1.90 -21.97 -20.23
CA GLU A 352 -1.67 -23.34 -19.77
C GLU A 352 -0.16 -23.66 -19.74
N PHE A 353 0.58 -23.26 -20.78
CA PHE A 353 2.04 -23.42 -20.85
C PHE A 353 2.75 -22.76 -19.67
N ALA A 354 2.36 -21.52 -19.35
CA ALA A 354 2.85 -20.79 -18.20
C ALA A 354 2.52 -21.47 -16.86
N GLY A 355 1.32 -22.05 -16.75
CA GLY A 355 0.93 -22.88 -15.61
C GLY A 355 1.83 -24.11 -15.42
N ARG A 356 2.18 -24.78 -16.52
CA ARG A 356 3.11 -25.94 -16.52
C ARG A 356 4.54 -25.55 -16.16
N ILE A 357 5.02 -24.38 -16.61
CA ILE A 357 6.31 -23.84 -16.16
C ILE A 357 6.28 -23.62 -14.65
N ARG A 358 5.26 -22.90 -14.15
CA ARG A 358 5.15 -22.53 -12.73
C ARG A 358 5.12 -23.73 -11.79
N SER A 359 4.48 -24.83 -12.20
CA SER A 359 4.44 -26.07 -11.40
C SER A 359 5.74 -26.87 -11.41
N THR A 360 6.63 -26.58 -12.37
CA THR A 360 7.89 -27.31 -12.57
C THR A 360 9.08 -26.64 -11.85
N VAL A 361 9.02 -25.32 -11.66
CA VAL A 361 10.09 -24.50 -11.09
C VAL A 361 9.93 -24.29 -9.59
N ARG A 362 11.02 -24.01 -8.89
CA ARG A 362 11.04 -23.75 -7.43
C ARG A 362 10.69 -22.30 -7.13
N GLY A 363 10.34 -21.99 -5.88
CA GLY A 363 10.10 -20.61 -5.45
C GLY A 363 11.31 -19.66 -5.56
N ALA A 364 12.53 -20.21 -5.62
CA ALA A 364 13.76 -19.44 -5.85
C ALA A 364 14.09 -19.24 -7.34
N ASP A 365 13.43 -19.98 -8.24
CA ASP A 365 13.63 -19.87 -9.68
C ASP A 365 12.79 -18.72 -10.24
N LEU A 366 13.32 -18.05 -11.26
CA LEU A 366 12.64 -16.95 -11.92
C LEU A 366 12.06 -17.41 -13.25
N ALA A 367 10.73 -17.54 -13.34
CA ALA A 367 10.03 -17.86 -14.58
C ALA A 367 9.40 -16.62 -15.22
N CYS A 368 9.74 -16.37 -16.48
CA CYS A 368 9.38 -15.17 -17.22
C CYS A 368 8.79 -15.51 -18.59
N ARG A 369 7.85 -14.68 -19.07
CA ARG A 369 7.51 -14.61 -20.50
C ARG A 369 8.44 -13.57 -21.15
N PHE A 370 9.27 -14.03 -22.08
CA PHE A 370 10.32 -13.23 -22.71
C PHE A 370 9.86 -12.58 -24.02
N GLY A 371 9.04 -13.30 -24.78
CA GLY A 371 8.47 -12.89 -26.07
C GLY A 371 7.12 -13.57 -26.31
N GLY A 372 6.50 -13.34 -27.46
CA GLY A 372 5.15 -13.81 -27.77
C GLY A 372 4.88 -15.27 -27.35
N GLU A 373 5.72 -16.19 -27.82
CA GLU A 373 5.68 -17.64 -27.54
C GLU A 373 6.94 -18.15 -26.79
N GLU A 374 7.77 -17.23 -26.32
CA GLU A 374 9.08 -17.50 -25.73
C GLU A 374 9.06 -17.27 -24.21
N PHE A 375 9.62 -18.21 -23.46
CA PHE A 375 9.71 -18.15 -22.00
C PHE A 375 11.14 -18.39 -21.53
N VAL A 376 11.50 -17.78 -20.42
CA VAL A 376 12.81 -17.92 -19.80
C VAL A 376 12.65 -18.37 -18.36
N VAL A 377 13.45 -19.34 -17.94
CA VAL A 377 13.57 -19.78 -16.56
C VAL A 377 15.02 -19.59 -16.12
N VAL A 378 15.24 -18.77 -15.09
CA VAL A 378 16.55 -18.59 -14.46
C VAL A 378 16.58 -19.38 -13.16
N MET A 379 17.58 -20.24 -13.01
CA MET A 379 17.74 -21.17 -11.89
C MET A 379 19.04 -20.86 -11.14
N PRO A 380 18.97 -20.10 -10.03
CA PRO A 380 20.12 -19.85 -9.16
C PRO A 380 20.63 -21.13 -8.51
N ASP A 381 21.93 -21.17 -8.20
CA ASP A 381 22.61 -22.28 -7.53
C ASP A 381 22.37 -23.65 -8.19
N THR A 382 22.12 -23.66 -9.51
CA THR A 382 21.74 -24.86 -10.26
C THR A 382 22.75 -25.15 -11.37
N PRO A 383 23.48 -26.29 -11.33
CA PRO A 383 24.37 -26.73 -12.41
C PRO A 383 23.62 -27.12 -13.69
N ALA A 384 24.33 -27.15 -14.81
CA ALA A 384 23.79 -27.48 -16.14
C ALA A 384 23.04 -28.82 -16.18
N GLU A 385 23.58 -29.88 -15.57
CA GLU A 385 22.98 -31.23 -15.56
C GLU A 385 21.62 -31.26 -14.84
N VAL A 386 21.52 -30.54 -13.71
CA VAL A 386 20.29 -30.44 -12.94
C VAL A 386 19.26 -29.61 -13.71
N ALA A 387 19.68 -28.51 -14.33
CA ALA A 387 18.82 -27.70 -15.19
C ALA A 387 18.30 -28.50 -16.39
N ALA A 388 19.13 -29.35 -17.01
CA ALA A 388 18.72 -30.23 -18.09
C ALA A 388 17.64 -31.22 -17.64
N THR A 389 17.75 -31.75 -16.41
CA THR A 389 16.72 -32.60 -15.82
C THR A 389 15.39 -31.86 -15.61
N VAL A 390 15.44 -30.60 -15.17
CA VAL A 390 14.25 -29.75 -15.00
C VAL A 390 13.61 -29.42 -16.35
N ALA A 391 14.40 -29.07 -17.35
CA ALA A 391 13.95 -28.80 -18.71
C ALA A 391 13.32 -30.05 -19.36
N GLU A 392 13.94 -31.21 -19.22
CA GLU A 392 13.41 -32.45 -19.78
C GLU A 392 12.10 -32.87 -19.11
N ARG A 393 11.97 -32.62 -17.80
CA ARG A 393 10.69 -32.80 -17.09
C ARG A 393 9.60 -31.88 -17.62
N LEU A 394 9.92 -30.61 -17.86
CA LEU A 394 8.98 -29.65 -18.44
C LEU A 394 8.58 -30.09 -19.86
N ARG A 395 9.56 -30.46 -20.71
CA ARG A 395 9.36 -30.93 -22.08
C ARG A 395 8.45 -32.16 -22.12
N GLY A 396 8.75 -33.17 -21.30
CA GLY A 396 7.92 -34.38 -21.20
C GLY A 396 6.51 -34.09 -20.70
N MET A 397 6.32 -33.13 -19.78
CA MET A 397 4.99 -32.70 -19.34
C MET A 397 4.21 -31.99 -20.45
N ILE A 398 4.88 -31.18 -21.27
CA ILE A 398 4.28 -30.48 -22.42
C ILE A 398 3.81 -31.51 -23.46
N GLU A 399 4.68 -32.43 -23.84
CA GLU A 399 4.39 -33.47 -24.84
C GLU A 399 3.33 -34.47 -24.38
N ALA A 400 3.37 -34.92 -23.12
CA ALA A 400 2.50 -36.01 -22.66
C ALA A 400 1.06 -35.58 -22.37
N ARG A 401 0.82 -34.29 -22.09
CA ARG A 401 -0.51 -33.79 -21.69
C ARG A 401 -1.07 -32.87 -22.78
N PRO A 402 -2.23 -33.20 -23.37
CA PRO A 402 -2.86 -32.31 -24.34
C PRO A 402 -3.29 -30.99 -23.69
N PHE A 403 -3.26 -29.91 -24.48
CA PHE A 403 -3.76 -28.59 -24.11
C PHE A 403 -5.27 -28.53 -24.31
N GLN A 404 -6.00 -28.06 -23.30
CA GLN A 404 -7.46 -28.03 -23.32
C GLN A 404 -7.97 -26.65 -23.73
N LEU A 405 -8.68 -26.59 -24.86
CA LEU A 405 -9.32 -25.37 -25.35
C LEU A 405 -10.77 -25.29 -24.87
N ARG A 406 -11.22 -24.11 -24.42
CA ARG A 406 -12.59 -23.92 -23.92
C ARG A 406 -13.65 -23.83 -25.02
N SER A 407 -13.23 -23.61 -26.26
CA SER A 407 -14.06 -23.46 -27.45
C SER A 407 -14.80 -24.73 -27.90
N GLY A 408 -14.70 -25.85 -27.16
CA GLY A 408 -15.29 -27.13 -27.56
C GLY A 408 -14.51 -27.87 -28.65
N GLU A 409 -13.30 -27.39 -28.96
CA GLU A 409 -12.39 -27.97 -29.92
C GLU A 409 -11.64 -29.19 -29.34
N SER A 410 -11.09 -30.02 -30.23
CA SER A 410 -10.30 -31.18 -29.82
C SER A 410 -9.02 -30.76 -29.07
N PRO A 411 -8.58 -31.52 -28.06
CA PRO A 411 -7.37 -31.20 -27.31
C PRO A 411 -6.14 -31.14 -28.22
N LEU A 412 -5.27 -30.14 -28.03
CA LEU A 412 -4.08 -29.95 -28.87
C LEU A 412 -2.85 -30.65 -28.29
N MET A 413 -2.17 -31.43 -29.11
CA MET A 413 -0.86 -31.99 -28.77
C MET A 413 0.23 -31.04 -29.25
N LEU A 414 0.93 -30.41 -28.31
CA LEU A 414 2.00 -29.46 -28.59
C LEU A 414 3.31 -29.96 -27.99
N THR A 415 4.41 -29.45 -28.54
CA THR A 415 5.77 -29.74 -28.08
C THR A 415 6.51 -28.43 -27.85
N ALA A 416 7.65 -28.49 -27.17
CA ALA A 416 8.49 -27.33 -26.95
C ALA A 416 9.96 -27.68 -27.13
N SER A 417 10.70 -26.72 -27.67
CA SER A 417 12.15 -26.77 -27.79
C SER A 417 12.78 -25.92 -26.70
N MET A 418 13.88 -26.38 -26.11
CA MET A 418 14.54 -25.73 -24.98
C MET A 418 16.05 -25.63 -25.18
N GLY A 419 16.60 -24.44 -24.89
CA GLY A 419 18.03 -24.16 -24.88
C GLY A 419 18.50 -23.82 -23.47
N ILE A 420 19.60 -24.42 -23.02
CA ILE A 420 20.17 -24.21 -21.69
C ILE A 420 21.56 -23.60 -21.80
N ALA A 421 21.86 -22.61 -20.96
CA ALA A 421 23.21 -22.11 -20.77
C ALA A 421 23.49 -21.86 -19.28
N THR A 422 24.70 -22.18 -18.83
CA THR A 422 25.15 -22.01 -17.45
C THR A 422 26.32 -21.03 -17.44
N ILE A 423 26.44 -20.22 -16.37
CA ILE A 423 27.64 -19.41 -16.17
C ILE A 423 28.88 -20.31 -16.21
N GLY A 424 29.81 -19.99 -17.10
CA GLY A 424 31.07 -20.70 -17.31
C GLY A 424 32.19 -19.77 -17.77
N PRO A 425 33.37 -20.33 -18.08
CA PRO A 425 34.52 -19.57 -18.58
C PRO A 425 34.15 -18.80 -19.86
N GLY A 426 34.37 -17.48 -19.87
CA GLY A 426 34.06 -16.63 -21.03
C GLY A 426 32.65 -16.04 -21.07
N VAL A 427 31.80 -16.31 -20.07
CA VAL A 427 30.53 -15.61 -19.87
C VAL A 427 30.74 -14.46 -18.88
N GLU A 428 30.96 -13.27 -19.43
CA GLU A 428 31.25 -12.07 -18.66
C GLU A 428 30.00 -11.26 -18.31
N THR A 429 28.95 -11.33 -19.13
CA THR A 429 27.72 -10.55 -18.94
C THR A 429 26.44 -11.41 -19.02
N PRO A 430 25.33 -10.96 -18.40
CA PRO A 430 24.01 -11.58 -18.55
C PRO A 430 23.56 -11.74 -20.00
N GLU A 431 23.87 -10.76 -20.85
CA GLU A 431 23.51 -10.75 -22.26
C GLU A 431 24.23 -11.87 -23.03
N GLN A 432 25.46 -12.20 -22.66
CA GLN A 432 26.19 -13.32 -23.23
C GLN A 432 25.59 -14.67 -22.81
N LEU A 433 25.19 -14.81 -21.55
CA LEU A 433 24.51 -16.00 -21.04
C LEU A 433 23.20 -16.26 -21.79
N LEU A 434 22.38 -15.21 -21.94
CA LEU A 434 21.12 -15.29 -22.69
C LEU A 434 21.37 -15.67 -24.15
N LYS A 435 22.39 -15.09 -24.79
CA LYS A 435 22.77 -15.41 -26.18
C LYS A 435 23.26 -16.84 -26.36
N GLN A 436 23.92 -17.44 -25.36
CA GLN A 436 24.29 -18.85 -25.40
C GLN A 436 23.07 -19.77 -25.30
N ALA A 437 22.11 -19.44 -24.42
CA ALA A 437 20.87 -20.21 -24.31
C ALA A 437 20.04 -20.12 -25.59
N ASP A 438 19.96 -18.94 -26.21
CA ASP A 438 19.28 -18.70 -27.49
C ASP A 438 19.89 -19.54 -28.64
N ARG A 439 21.22 -19.61 -28.71
CA ARG A 439 21.92 -20.50 -29.67
C ARG A 439 21.57 -21.97 -29.46
N ALA A 440 21.53 -22.43 -28.21
CA ALA A 440 21.13 -23.80 -27.90
C ALA A 440 19.68 -24.07 -28.28
N LEU A 441 18.78 -23.11 -28.07
CA LEU A 441 17.38 -23.22 -28.52
C LEU A 441 17.27 -23.28 -30.04
N TYR A 442 18.06 -22.46 -30.75
CA TYR A 442 18.12 -22.49 -32.20
C TYR A 442 18.59 -23.86 -32.73
N GLU A 443 19.60 -24.46 -32.09
CA GLU A 443 20.05 -25.83 -32.38
C GLU A 443 18.97 -26.87 -32.09
N ALA A 444 18.23 -26.74 -30.98
CA ALA A 444 17.11 -27.60 -30.65
C ALA A 444 16.03 -27.58 -31.75
N LYS A 445 15.68 -26.38 -32.24
CA LYS A 445 14.69 -26.18 -33.32
C LYS A 445 15.17 -26.80 -34.64
N ASN A 446 16.44 -26.61 -35.00
CA ASN A 446 17.01 -27.12 -36.26
C ASN A 446 17.24 -28.64 -36.25
N SER A 447 17.46 -29.23 -35.07
CA SER A 447 17.73 -30.66 -34.95
C SER A 447 16.47 -31.53 -34.98
N GLY A 448 15.29 -30.92 -35.15
CA GLY A 448 14.01 -31.63 -35.24
C GLY A 448 12.99 -31.27 -34.15
N ARG A 449 13.22 -30.22 -33.37
CA ARG A 449 12.34 -29.72 -32.29
C ARG A 449 12.13 -30.73 -31.16
N ASN A 450 11.22 -30.42 -30.24
CA ASN A 450 10.81 -31.27 -29.10
C ASN A 450 12.00 -31.88 -28.34
N ARG A 451 12.96 -31.04 -27.94
CA ARG A 451 14.18 -31.47 -27.27
C ARG A 451 14.81 -30.38 -26.43
N VAL A 452 15.70 -30.81 -25.55
CA VAL A 452 16.56 -29.95 -24.75
C VAL A 452 17.98 -30.00 -25.32
N VAL A 453 18.58 -28.84 -25.54
CA VAL A 453 20.00 -28.69 -25.92
C VAL A 453 20.68 -27.81 -24.87
N ALA A 454 21.85 -28.22 -24.40
CA ALA A 454 22.69 -27.42 -23.51
C ALA A 454 23.87 -26.86 -24.30
N ALA A 455 24.13 -25.56 -24.16
CA ALA A 455 25.31 -24.92 -24.74
C ALA A 455 26.58 -25.56 -24.15
N ALA A 456 27.55 -25.86 -25.02
CA ALA A 456 28.87 -26.30 -24.57
C ALA A 456 29.52 -25.19 -23.74
N ALA A 457 30.00 -25.55 -22.55
CA ALA A 457 30.64 -24.65 -21.59
C ALA A 457 32.03 -24.17 -22.05
#